data_AF-A0A8J6FTJ8-F1
#
_entry.id   AF-A0A8J6FTJ8-F1
#
_cell.length_a   1.000
_cell.length_b   1.000
_cell.length_c   1.000
_cell.angle_alpha   90.00
_cell.angle_beta   90.00
_cell.angle_gamma   90.00
#
_symmetry.space_group_name_H-M   'P 1'
#
loop_
_entity.id
_entity.type
_entity.pdbx_description
1 polymer ?
#
loop_
_entity_poly.entity_id
_entity_poly.type
_entity_poly.pdbx_seq_one_letter_code
_entity_poly.pdbx_strand_id
1 'polypeptide(L)'
;MENPCLTFVICSILDSEDFLLIDVIHEIAHGWFGNAVTNASWEEMWLSEGLATYAQRRITTLVYGATFTCLETTFRLEALNRQIRILGQDTPFSRLQAKLDTGVNPSNLMNLFTYEKGFCFVHYLSQLCGDQDNFDAFLRDYIEKFKFHSVVAHDLLESYLSFFPHLKGESTACSEGLEFERWLNAPGAPLTQPDLSQGSIFTSPVEALSELWMAEPLDIEAACNFANITDWQTFQTVLFLDKLLDQSPLRPEVMLQLSLCYSAALATMNTEIRIRWLQIVVRNNFQPDLPRVRHFLLCQTSRMYTIPLYEDLSAGPLKSCALEIYYQTHGRLHPNLRKTIQQILAQGGSVVQPDTALPVLSTELCTQGGSSLRDVNVSA
;
A
#
# COMPACT_ATOMS: atom_id res chain seq x y z
N MET A 1 -13.94 4.36 1.78
CA MET A 1 -14.43 5.06 2.97
C MET A 1 -15.80 4.53 3.31
N GLU A 2 -15.87 3.98 4.51
CA GLU A 2 -16.83 3.02 5.02
C GLU A 2 -18.04 3.71 5.66
N ASN A 3 -18.45 4.87 5.12
CA ASN A 3 -19.54 5.65 5.71
C ASN A 3 -20.79 4.76 5.84
N PRO A 4 -21.36 4.62 7.05
CA PRO A 4 -22.49 3.74 7.27
C PRO A 4 -23.63 4.01 6.28
N CYS A 5 -24.14 2.95 5.65
CA CYS A 5 -25.19 2.97 4.63
C CYS A 5 -24.82 3.60 3.27
N LEU A 6 -23.62 4.19 3.11
CA LEU A 6 -23.22 4.85 1.86
C LEU A 6 -21.69 4.87 1.68
N THR A 7 -21.12 3.72 1.32
CA THR A 7 -19.69 3.59 1.00
C THR A 7 -19.29 4.55 -0.13
N PHE A 8 -18.20 5.28 0.07
CA PHE A 8 -17.58 6.11 -0.95
C PHE A 8 -16.38 5.38 -1.54
N VAL A 9 -16.40 5.21 -2.86
CA VAL A 9 -15.31 4.63 -3.66
C VAL A 9 -14.74 5.70 -4.59
N ILE A 10 -13.43 5.62 -4.85
CA ILE A 10 -12.78 6.53 -5.81
C ILE A 10 -13.17 6.15 -7.24
N CYS A 11 -13.40 7.10 -8.15
CA CYS A 11 -13.81 6.74 -9.51
C CYS A 11 -12.73 5.97 -10.29
N SER A 12 -11.44 6.10 -9.94
CA SER A 12 -10.36 5.48 -10.70
C SER A 12 -10.23 3.97 -10.50
N ILE A 13 -10.73 3.41 -9.39
CA ILE A 13 -10.72 1.94 -9.22
C ILE A 13 -11.73 1.27 -10.15
N LEU A 14 -12.69 2.03 -10.72
CA LEU A 14 -13.62 1.49 -11.73
C LEU A 14 -12.90 1.00 -12.99
N ASP A 15 -11.66 1.43 -13.23
CA ASP A 15 -10.83 0.96 -14.34
C ASP A 15 -10.24 -0.44 -14.07
N SER A 16 -10.30 -0.97 -12.85
CA SER A 16 -9.73 -2.28 -12.48
C SER A 16 -10.73 -3.12 -11.69
N GLU A 17 -11.15 -4.24 -12.27
CA GLU A 17 -12.06 -5.19 -11.60
C GLU A 17 -11.46 -5.73 -10.29
N ASP A 18 -10.17 -6.08 -10.28
CA ASP A 18 -9.49 -6.64 -9.11
C ASP A 18 -9.42 -5.65 -7.94
N PHE A 19 -9.04 -4.39 -8.19
CA PHE A 19 -9.00 -3.36 -7.15
C PHE A 19 -10.40 -2.96 -6.68
N LEU A 20 -11.35 -2.78 -7.61
CA LEU A 20 -12.74 -2.50 -7.24
C LEU A 20 -13.31 -3.60 -6.33
N LEU A 21 -13.00 -4.86 -6.65
CA LEU A 21 -13.44 -6.00 -5.87
C LEU A 21 -12.95 -5.93 -4.43
N ILE A 22 -11.63 -5.87 -4.23
CA ILE A 22 -11.03 -5.98 -2.90
C ILE A 22 -11.39 -4.76 -2.04
N ASP A 23 -11.42 -3.56 -2.64
CA ASP A 23 -11.82 -2.34 -1.96
C ASP A 23 -13.27 -2.44 -1.49
N VAL A 24 -14.22 -2.84 -2.36
CA VAL A 24 -15.63 -2.95 -1.96
C VAL A 24 -15.83 -3.99 -0.86
N ILE A 25 -15.11 -5.11 -0.90
CA ILE A 25 -15.18 -6.13 0.15
C ILE A 25 -14.61 -5.60 1.47
N HIS A 26 -13.50 -4.86 1.45
CA HIS A 26 -12.92 -4.22 2.65
C HIS A 26 -13.91 -3.26 3.29
N GLU A 27 -14.55 -2.43 2.48
CA GLU A 27 -15.56 -1.47 2.94
C GLU A 27 -16.83 -2.15 3.47
N ILE A 28 -17.18 -3.34 2.95
CA ILE A 28 -18.25 -4.18 3.53
C ILE A 28 -17.81 -4.75 4.89
N ALA A 29 -16.57 -5.21 5.01
CA ALA A 29 -16.02 -5.75 6.26
C ALA A 29 -16.04 -4.70 7.39
N HIS A 30 -15.85 -3.43 7.05
CA HIS A 30 -15.99 -2.33 7.99
C HIS A 30 -17.38 -2.20 8.62
N GLY A 31 -18.42 -2.78 8.01
CA GLY A 31 -19.74 -2.90 8.64
C GLY A 31 -19.69 -3.54 10.02
N TRP A 32 -18.72 -4.44 10.26
CA TRP A 32 -18.45 -5.02 11.57
C TRP A 32 -17.25 -4.36 12.26
N PHE A 33 -16.12 -4.24 11.57
CA PHE A 33 -14.85 -3.80 12.15
C PHE A 33 -14.57 -2.32 11.83
N GLY A 34 -14.79 -1.43 12.79
CA GLY A 34 -14.79 0.03 12.59
C GLY A 34 -16.16 0.62 12.88
N ASN A 35 -17.19 0.23 12.13
CA ASN A 35 -18.53 0.80 12.29
C ASN A 35 -19.30 0.24 13.50
N ALA A 36 -19.36 -1.10 13.64
CA ALA A 36 -20.06 -1.72 14.76
C ALA A 36 -19.17 -1.84 16.00
N VAL A 37 -17.93 -2.33 15.84
CA VAL A 37 -16.92 -2.35 16.89
C VAL A 37 -15.81 -1.37 16.53
N THR A 38 -15.72 -0.26 17.26
CA THR A 38 -14.82 0.84 16.89
C THR A 38 -13.55 0.81 17.73
N ASN A 39 -12.39 1.17 17.17
CA ASN A 39 -11.18 1.40 17.95
C ASN A 39 -11.36 2.62 18.89
N ALA A 40 -10.96 2.50 20.16
CA ALA A 40 -11.14 3.57 21.16
C ALA A 40 -10.21 4.77 20.95
N SER A 41 -9.09 4.59 20.25
CA SER A 41 -8.14 5.65 19.91
C SER A 41 -7.49 5.36 18.55
N TRP A 42 -6.83 6.37 17.95
CA TRP A 42 -6.09 6.20 16.71
C TRP A 42 -4.89 5.24 16.84
N GLU A 43 -4.33 5.10 18.04
CA GLU A 43 -3.25 4.14 18.32
C GLU A 43 -3.75 2.69 18.22
N GLU A 44 -5.06 2.48 18.29
CA GLU A 44 -5.74 1.18 18.18
C GLU A 44 -6.34 0.95 16.79
N MET A 45 -6.00 1.78 15.79
CA MET A 45 -6.62 1.74 14.46
C MET A 45 -6.44 0.40 13.73
N TRP A 46 -5.43 -0.39 14.10
CA TRP A 46 -5.24 -1.75 13.58
C TRP A 46 -6.43 -2.68 13.93
N LEU A 47 -7.18 -2.41 15.00
CA LEU A 47 -8.40 -3.16 15.33
C LEU A 47 -9.47 -2.96 14.26
N SER A 48 -9.56 -1.79 13.64
CA SER A 48 -10.50 -1.56 12.55
C SER A 48 -9.92 -2.09 11.24
N GLU A 49 -8.75 -1.61 10.85
CA GLU A 49 -8.19 -1.92 9.53
C GLU A 49 -7.67 -3.34 9.43
N GLY A 50 -6.91 -3.83 10.41
CA GLY A 50 -6.38 -5.19 10.40
C GLY A 50 -7.46 -6.27 10.45
N LEU A 51 -8.53 -6.07 11.24
CA LEU A 51 -9.68 -6.99 11.25
C LEU A 51 -10.49 -6.90 9.95
N ALA A 52 -10.71 -5.68 9.41
CA ALA A 52 -11.40 -5.50 8.13
C ALA A 52 -10.62 -6.17 6.99
N THR A 53 -9.32 -5.97 6.88
CA THR A 53 -8.45 -6.61 5.88
C THR A 53 -8.44 -8.14 6.05
N TYR A 54 -8.44 -8.65 7.28
CA TYR A 54 -8.58 -10.10 7.52
C TYR A 54 -9.93 -10.63 7.02
N ALA A 55 -11.03 -9.98 7.38
CA ALA A 55 -12.35 -10.38 6.92
C ALA A 55 -12.49 -10.27 5.40
N GLN A 56 -11.89 -9.25 4.79
CA GLN A 56 -11.82 -9.10 3.35
C GLN A 56 -11.12 -10.28 2.69
N ARG A 57 -9.94 -10.68 3.16
CA ARG A 57 -9.21 -11.86 2.65
C ARG A 57 -9.95 -13.17 2.84
N ARG A 58 -10.76 -13.27 3.89
CA ARG A 58 -11.63 -14.43 4.13
C ARG A 58 -12.77 -14.48 3.12
N ILE A 59 -13.42 -13.35 2.85
CA ILE A 59 -14.48 -13.26 1.84
C ILE A 59 -13.90 -13.53 0.44
N THR A 60 -12.77 -12.93 0.08
CA THR A 60 -12.13 -13.18 -1.23
C THR A 60 -11.73 -14.64 -1.38
N THR A 61 -11.20 -15.28 -0.34
CA THR A 61 -10.87 -16.72 -0.38
C THR A 61 -12.10 -17.59 -0.63
N LEU A 62 -13.22 -17.29 0.04
CA LEU A 62 -14.46 -18.07 -0.10
C LEU A 62 -15.14 -17.88 -1.46
N VAL A 63 -15.06 -16.69 -2.06
CA VAL A 63 -15.78 -16.35 -3.29
C VAL A 63 -14.91 -16.53 -4.55
N TYR A 64 -13.63 -16.17 -4.49
CA TYR A 64 -12.70 -16.14 -5.62
C TYR A 64 -11.57 -17.17 -5.51
N GLY A 65 -11.47 -17.87 -4.38
CA GLY A 65 -10.50 -18.92 -4.15
C GLY A 65 -9.19 -18.43 -3.54
N ALA A 66 -8.46 -19.38 -2.97
CA ALA A 66 -7.20 -19.13 -2.28
C ALA A 66 -6.08 -18.65 -3.23
N THR A 67 -6.07 -19.09 -4.49
CA THR A 67 -5.05 -18.68 -5.47
C THR A 67 -5.09 -17.17 -5.74
N PHE A 68 -6.28 -16.59 -5.95
CA PHE A 68 -6.49 -15.16 -6.12
C PHE A 68 -6.10 -14.39 -4.84
N THR A 69 -6.59 -14.86 -3.69
CA THR A 69 -6.30 -14.19 -2.40
C THR A 69 -4.81 -14.23 -2.06
N CYS A 70 -4.10 -15.31 -2.40
CA CYS A 70 -2.66 -15.38 -2.23
C CYS A 70 -1.93 -14.39 -3.13
N LEU A 71 -2.38 -14.21 -4.38
CA LEU A 71 -1.81 -13.21 -5.30
C LEU A 71 -2.00 -11.79 -4.76
N GLU A 72 -3.21 -11.44 -4.33
CA GLU A 72 -3.54 -10.15 -3.73
C GLU A 72 -2.70 -9.91 -2.46
N THR A 73 -2.63 -10.91 -1.57
CA THR A 73 -1.85 -10.81 -0.33
C THR A 73 -0.35 -10.69 -0.62
N THR A 74 0.17 -11.36 -1.65
CA THR A 74 1.56 -11.20 -2.10
C THR A 74 1.81 -9.76 -2.54
N PHE A 75 0.95 -9.22 -3.40
CA PHE A 75 1.02 -7.82 -3.85
C PHE A 75 1.08 -6.84 -2.68
N ARG A 76 0.18 -7.01 -1.70
CA ARG A 76 0.10 -6.11 -0.54
C ARG A 76 1.29 -6.23 0.41
N LEU A 77 1.77 -7.45 0.67
CA LEU A 77 2.95 -7.67 1.51
C LEU A 77 4.25 -7.20 0.83
N GLU A 78 4.37 -7.31 -0.49
CA GLU A 78 5.49 -6.70 -1.22
C GLU A 78 5.49 -5.16 -1.09
N ALA A 79 4.31 -4.53 -1.19
CA ALA A 79 4.16 -3.10 -0.96
C ALA A 79 4.53 -2.69 0.48
N LEU A 80 4.13 -3.49 1.49
CA LEU A 80 4.55 -3.29 2.88
C LEU A 80 6.08 -3.40 3.03
N ASN A 81 6.68 -4.42 2.41
CA ASN A 81 8.14 -4.61 2.43
C ASN A 81 8.87 -3.42 1.79
N ARG A 82 8.31 -2.83 0.72
CA ARG A 82 8.85 -1.60 0.14
C ARG A 82 8.74 -0.41 1.11
N GLN A 83 7.61 -0.27 1.79
CA GLN A 83 7.43 0.77 2.81
C GLN A 83 8.49 0.67 3.91
N ILE A 84 8.76 -0.56 4.37
CA ILE A 84 9.79 -0.85 5.37
C ILE A 84 11.17 -0.43 4.88
N ARG A 85 11.51 -0.71 3.62
CA ARG A 85 12.80 -0.29 3.03
C ARG A 85 12.95 1.23 2.99
N ILE A 86 11.88 1.96 2.68
CA ILE A 86 11.88 3.42 2.55
C ILE A 86 11.94 4.10 3.92
N LEU A 87 11.09 3.68 4.86
CA LEU A 87 10.97 4.32 6.17
C LEU A 87 12.00 3.84 7.20
N GLY A 88 12.64 2.69 6.95
CA GLY A 88 13.50 1.99 7.88
C GLY A 88 12.71 1.07 8.83
N GLN A 89 13.33 -0.05 9.22
CA GLN A 89 12.67 -1.07 10.05
C GLN A 89 12.31 -0.56 11.45
N ASP A 90 13.09 0.35 12.03
CA ASP A 90 12.90 0.84 13.40
C ASP A 90 11.91 2.00 13.52
N THR A 91 11.25 2.39 12.41
CA THR A 91 10.31 3.51 12.42
C THR A 91 9.17 3.28 13.41
N PRO A 92 8.84 4.25 14.30
CA PRO A 92 7.74 4.09 15.25
C PRO A 92 6.39 3.79 14.60
N PHE A 93 6.19 4.28 13.36
CA PHE A 93 4.97 4.07 12.56
C PHE A 93 4.78 2.62 12.09
N SER A 94 5.79 1.76 12.26
CA SER A 94 5.71 0.34 11.91
C SER A 94 5.17 -0.57 13.03
N ARG A 95 4.87 0.02 14.18
CA ARG A 95 4.20 -0.66 15.31
C ARG A 95 2.70 -0.65 15.07
N LEU A 96 2.00 -1.71 15.47
CA LEU A 96 0.53 -1.74 15.39
C LEU A 96 -0.09 -0.75 16.38
N GLN A 97 0.49 -0.64 17.58
CA GLN A 97 0.17 0.38 18.57
C GLN A 97 1.24 1.48 18.57
N ALA A 98 1.31 2.22 17.47
CA ALA A 98 2.20 3.37 17.38
C ALA A 98 1.70 4.52 18.28
N LYS A 99 2.53 4.93 19.25
CA LYS A 99 2.22 6.06 20.13
C LYS A 99 2.24 7.38 19.35
N LEU A 100 1.19 8.17 19.50
CA LEU A 100 1.08 9.48 18.87
C LEU A 100 1.48 10.59 19.84
N ASP A 101 2.56 11.28 19.53
CA ASP A 101 2.92 12.50 20.23
C ASP A 101 1.87 13.60 19.98
N THR A 102 1.73 14.51 20.95
CA THR A 102 0.78 15.63 20.84
C THR A 102 1.08 16.48 19.62
N GLY A 103 0.08 16.70 18.76
CA GLY A 103 0.21 17.50 17.54
C GLY A 103 0.63 16.70 16.30
N VAL A 104 0.91 15.40 16.42
CA VAL A 104 1.08 14.51 15.25
C VAL A 104 -0.27 14.28 14.60
N ASN A 105 -0.32 14.39 13.26
CA ASN A 105 -1.53 14.13 12.50
C ASN A 105 -1.83 12.60 12.50
N PRO A 106 -3.00 12.15 12.98
CA PRO A 106 -3.37 10.73 12.99
C PRO A 106 -3.37 10.07 11.61
N SER A 107 -3.50 10.83 10.52
CA SER A 107 -3.41 10.29 9.15
C SER A 107 -2.08 9.60 8.88
N ASN A 108 -1.03 9.87 9.67
CA ASN A 108 0.25 9.18 9.58
C ASN A 108 0.18 7.69 9.97
N LEU A 109 -0.84 7.31 10.74
CA LEU A 109 -1.12 5.91 11.06
C LEU A 109 -1.90 5.20 9.95
N MET A 110 -2.49 5.91 9.00
CA MET A 110 -3.17 5.29 7.86
C MET A 110 -2.10 4.83 6.84
N ASN A 111 -1.40 3.76 7.18
CA ASN A 111 -0.25 3.22 6.45
C ASN A 111 -0.35 1.69 6.38
N LEU A 112 0.40 1.03 5.48
CA LEU A 112 0.27 -0.43 5.31
C LEU A 112 0.60 -1.24 6.57
N PHE A 113 1.30 -0.70 7.57
CA PHE A 113 1.49 -1.44 8.82
C PHE A 113 0.15 -1.67 9.53
N THR A 114 -0.70 -0.66 9.60
CA THR A 114 -2.01 -0.77 10.26
C THR A 114 -2.93 -1.77 9.58
N TYR A 115 -2.89 -1.85 8.24
CA TYR A 115 -3.69 -2.79 7.44
C TYR A 115 -3.02 -4.17 7.37
N GLU A 116 -1.82 -4.24 6.81
CA GLU A 116 -1.18 -5.51 6.43
C GLU A 116 -0.50 -6.22 7.59
N LYS A 117 0.23 -5.49 8.45
CA LYS A 117 0.77 -6.09 9.68
C LYS A 117 -0.38 -6.40 10.66
N GLY A 118 -1.44 -5.59 10.66
CA GLY A 118 -2.66 -5.85 11.40
C GLY A 118 -3.33 -7.15 10.94
N PHE A 119 -3.51 -7.32 9.63
CA PHE A 119 -3.97 -8.57 9.03
C PHE A 119 -3.10 -9.76 9.43
N CYS A 120 -1.78 -9.65 9.31
CA CYS A 120 -0.88 -10.74 9.68
C CYS A 120 -1.04 -11.13 11.15
N PHE A 121 -1.26 -10.16 12.04
CA PHE A 121 -1.52 -10.43 13.44
C PHE A 121 -2.85 -11.18 13.65
N VAL A 122 -3.93 -10.73 13.00
CA VAL A 122 -5.24 -11.42 13.08
C VAL A 122 -5.16 -12.82 12.47
N HIS A 123 -4.43 -12.99 11.36
CA HIS A 123 -4.17 -14.29 10.77
C HIS A 123 -3.39 -15.19 11.73
N TYR A 124 -2.37 -14.67 12.42
CA TYR A 124 -1.65 -15.39 13.46
C TYR A 124 -2.59 -15.85 14.58
N LEU A 125 -3.51 -15.00 15.05
CA LEU A 125 -4.54 -15.41 16.02
C LEU A 125 -5.41 -16.57 15.47
N SER A 126 -5.80 -16.52 14.19
CA SER A 126 -6.56 -17.61 13.58
C SER A 126 -5.77 -18.93 13.45
N GLN A 127 -4.45 -18.86 13.32
CA GLN A 127 -3.60 -20.06 13.32
C GLN A 127 -3.44 -20.63 14.73
N LEU A 128 -3.34 -19.77 15.74
CA LEU A 128 -3.19 -20.21 17.14
C LEU A 128 -4.39 -21.00 17.65
N CYS A 129 -5.61 -20.66 17.26
CA CYS A 129 -6.79 -21.44 17.65
C CYS A 129 -6.94 -22.77 16.88
N GLY A 130 -6.10 -23.00 15.85
CA GLY A 130 -5.95 -24.27 15.12
C GLY A 130 -7.07 -24.63 14.14
N ASP A 131 -8.22 -23.97 14.22
CA ASP A 131 -9.38 -24.25 13.37
C ASP A 131 -10.10 -22.95 12.94
N GLN A 132 -10.43 -22.87 11.65
CA GLN A 132 -11.00 -21.67 11.05
C GLN A 132 -12.46 -21.43 11.47
N ASP A 133 -13.27 -22.48 11.63
CA ASP A 133 -14.66 -22.37 12.05
C ASP A 133 -14.76 -21.87 13.50
N ASN A 134 -13.83 -22.32 14.36
CA ASN A 134 -13.66 -21.83 15.72
C ASN A 134 -13.25 -20.36 15.74
N PHE A 135 -12.34 -19.91 14.88
CA PHE A 135 -11.99 -18.49 14.80
C PHE A 135 -13.17 -17.64 14.33
N ASP A 136 -13.97 -18.14 13.39
CA ASP A 136 -15.19 -17.45 12.92
C ASP A 136 -16.25 -17.36 14.02
N ALA A 137 -16.37 -18.40 14.84
CA ALA A 137 -17.22 -18.39 16.02
C ALA A 137 -16.76 -17.35 17.05
N PHE A 138 -15.45 -17.24 17.28
CA PHE A 138 -14.87 -16.19 18.11
C PHE A 138 -15.16 -14.79 17.55
N LEU A 139 -14.94 -14.54 16.25
CA LEU A 139 -15.21 -13.23 15.67
C LEU A 139 -16.68 -12.83 15.82
N ARG A 140 -17.62 -13.78 15.66
CA ARG A 140 -19.05 -13.54 15.92
C ARG A 140 -19.33 -13.19 17.38
N ASP A 141 -18.73 -13.92 18.32
CA ASP A 141 -18.87 -13.67 19.76
C ASP A 141 -18.29 -12.29 20.15
N TYR A 142 -17.11 -11.95 19.63
CA TYR A 142 -16.45 -10.67 19.80
C TYR A 142 -17.32 -9.51 19.29
N ILE A 143 -17.85 -9.63 18.06
CA ILE A 143 -18.75 -8.62 17.48
C ILE A 143 -20.01 -8.48 18.35
N GLU A 144 -20.65 -9.58 18.75
CA GLU A 144 -21.88 -9.52 19.54
C GLU A 144 -21.65 -8.86 20.90
N LYS A 145 -20.51 -9.14 21.53
CA LYS A 145 -20.11 -8.57 22.81
C LYS A 145 -19.81 -7.08 22.74
N PHE A 146 -19.16 -6.61 21.68
CA PHE A 146 -18.64 -5.24 21.59
C PHE A 146 -19.35 -4.35 20.57
N LYS A 147 -20.38 -4.84 19.86
CA LYS A 147 -21.16 -3.98 18.95
C LYS A 147 -21.65 -2.72 19.68
N PHE A 148 -21.52 -1.59 19.01
CA PHE A 148 -21.81 -0.24 19.50
C PHE A 148 -20.96 0.22 20.68
N HIS A 149 -19.78 -0.38 20.85
CA HIS A 149 -18.76 0.04 21.81
C HIS A 149 -17.46 0.37 21.11
N SER A 150 -16.62 1.15 21.79
CA SER A 150 -15.23 1.38 21.41
C SER A 150 -14.30 0.54 22.29
N VAL A 151 -13.30 -0.09 21.67
CA VAL A 151 -12.43 -1.10 22.32
C VAL A 151 -10.95 -0.81 22.12
N VAL A 152 -10.14 -1.35 23.02
CA VAL A 152 -8.67 -1.39 22.94
C VAL A 152 -8.16 -2.80 22.65
N ALA A 153 -6.90 -2.96 22.27
CA ALA A 153 -6.33 -4.28 21.95
C ALA A 153 -6.50 -5.29 23.10
N HIS A 154 -6.41 -4.79 24.34
CA HIS A 154 -6.58 -5.61 25.53
C HIS A 154 -7.96 -6.29 25.60
N ASP A 155 -9.04 -5.58 25.21
CA ASP A 155 -10.40 -6.12 25.22
C ASP A 155 -10.52 -7.31 24.24
N LEU A 156 -9.96 -7.18 23.04
CA LEU A 156 -9.92 -8.25 22.05
C LEU A 156 -9.12 -9.45 22.56
N LEU A 157 -7.92 -9.23 23.11
CA LEU A 157 -7.06 -10.30 23.59
C LEU A 157 -7.63 -11.03 24.81
N GLU A 158 -8.24 -10.30 25.75
CA GLU A 158 -8.93 -10.90 26.89
C GLU A 158 -10.14 -11.73 26.44
N SER A 159 -10.92 -11.20 25.48
CA SER A 159 -12.05 -11.94 24.90
C SER A 159 -11.57 -13.19 24.17
N TYR A 160 -10.50 -13.09 23.38
CA TYR A 160 -9.88 -14.19 22.65
C TYR A 160 -9.42 -15.30 23.60
N LEU A 161 -8.63 -14.97 24.62
CA LEU A 161 -8.15 -15.95 25.59
C LEU A 161 -9.30 -16.56 26.41
N SER A 162 -10.35 -15.79 26.68
CA SER A 162 -11.53 -16.29 27.41
C SER A 162 -12.37 -17.24 26.57
N PHE A 163 -12.44 -17.01 25.26
CA PHE A 163 -13.08 -17.92 24.30
C PHE A 163 -12.26 -19.19 24.08
N PHE A 164 -10.93 -19.08 24.10
CA PHE A 164 -9.98 -20.19 23.93
C PHE A 164 -9.17 -20.47 25.22
N PRO A 165 -9.79 -21.04 26.28
CA PRO A 165 -9.14 -21.18 27.58
C PRO A 165 -7.93 -22.12 27.57
N HIS A 166 -7.81 -23.01 26.59
CA HIS A 166 -6.63 -23.88 26.43
C HIS A 166 -5.35 -23.06 26.15
N LEU A 167 -5.46 -21.92 25.47
CA LEU A 167 -4.35 -21.00 25.20
C LEU A 167 -3.93 -20.21 26.46
N LYS A 168 -4.80 -20.08 27.48
CA LYS A 168 -4.43 -19.43 28.76
C LYS A 168 -3.37 -20.23 29.53
N GLY A 169 -3.37 -21.56 29.42
CA GLY A 169 -2.40 -22.42 30.09
C GLY A 169 -0.98 -22.31 29.52
N GLU A 170 -0.87 -22.01 28.22
CA GLU A 170 0.39 -21.76 27.51
C GLU A 170 0.92 -20.34 27.75
N SER A 171 0.10 -19.45 28.33
CA SER A 171 0.44 -18.05 28.64
C SER A 171 1.17 -17.86 29.98
N THR A 172 1.18 -18.86 30.87
CA THR A 172 1.75 -18.71 32.22
C THR A 172 3.16 -19.28 32.28
N ALA A 173 4.14 -18.37 32.40
CA ALA A 173 5.57 -18.56 32.63
C ALA A 173 6.45 -18.75 31.37
N CYS A 174 7.13 -17.65 30.98
CA CYS A 174 8.45 -17.63 30.34
C CYS A 174 8.76 -18.79 29.36
N SER A 175 7.82 -19.05 28.47
CA SER A 175 7.89 -20.05 27.41
C SER A 175 7.48 -19.36 26.11
N GLU A 176 8.17 -19.63 25.01
CA GLU A 176 7.72 -19.27 23.66
C GLU A 176 6.26 -19.73 23.50
N GLY A 177 5.29 -18.81 23.45
CA GLY A 177 3.88 -19.20 23.58
C GLY A 177 2.88 -18.21 22.99
N LEU A 178 2.91 -16.93 23.37
CA LEU A 178 2.02 -15.91 22.81
C LEU A 178 2.76 -14.57 22.68
N GLU A 179 3.03 -14.16 21.44
CA GLU A 179 3.86 -12.99 21.15
C GLU A 179 3.06 -11.67 21.07
N PHE A 180 1.93 -11.54 21.78
CA PHE A 180 1.00 -10.41 21.63
C PHE A 180 1.68 -9.05 21.83
N GLU A 181 2.47 -8.89 22.88
CA GLU A 181 3.21 -7.65 23.14
C GLU A 181 4.20 -7.33 22.02
N ARG A 182 4.84 -8.35 21.46
CA ARG A 182 5.78 -8.17 20.35
C ARG A 182 5.05 -7.80 19.06
N TRP A 183 3.89 -8.41 18.78
CA TRP A 183 3.04 -8.03 17.65
C TRP A 183 2.59 -6.57 17.73
N LEU A 184 2.14 -6.13 18.90
CA LEU A 184 1.61 -4.78 19.10
C LEU A 184 2.71 -3.71 19.07
N ASN A 185 3.85 -3.98 19.73
CA ASN A 185 4.84 -2.96 20.05
C ASN A 185 6.17 -3.07 19.29
N ALA A 186 6.52 -4.21 18.68
CA ALA A 186 7.77 -4.32 17.94
C ALA A 186 7.67 -3.61 16.58
N PRO A 187 8.68 -2.79 16.22
CA PRO A 187 8.73 -2.17 14.91
C PRO A 187 9.11 -3.20 13.83
N GLY A 188 9.02 -2.81 12.56
CA GLY A 188 9.44 -3.60 11.41
C GLY A 188 8.36 -4.53 10.87
N ALA A 189 8.81 -5.57 10.16
CA ALA A 189 7.96 -6.53 9.47
C ALA A 189 7.04 -7.32 10.42
N PRO A 190 5.95 -7.92 9.90
CA PRO A 190 5.17 -8.90 10.65
C PRO A 190 6.04 -10.04 11.19
N LEU A 191 5.70 -10.58 12.37
CA LEU A 191 6.47 -11.69 12.97
C LEU A 191 6.29 -13.00 12.19
N THR A 192 5.08 -13.22 11.70
CA THR A 192 4.74 -14.31 10.78
C THR A 192 3.89 -13.77 9.63
N GLN A 193 3.89 -14.48 8.52
CA GLN A 193 3.08 -14.19 7.34
C GLN A 193 2.29 -15.44 6.96
N PRO A 194 1.12 -15.31 6.30
CA PRO A 194 0.36 -16.46 5.83
C PRO A 194 1.15 -17.27 4.80
N ASP A 195 0.78 -18.55 4.63
CA ASP A 195 1.26 -19.35 3.50
C ASP A 195 0.61 -18.84 2.20
N LEU A 196 1.46 -18.42 1.27
CA LEU A 196 1.07 -17.88 -0.04
C LEU A 196 1.37 -18.84 -1.19
N SER A 197 1.76 -20.09 -0.89
CA SER A 197 2.18 -21.09 -1.87
C SER A 197 1.15 -21.36 -2.95
N GLN A 198 -0.14 -21.27 -2.65
CA GLN A 198 -1.21 -21.45 -3.64
C GLN A 198 -1.23 -20.33 -4.70
N GLY A 199 -0.73 -19.14 -4.38
CA GLY A 199 -0.58 -18.03 -5.32
C GLY A 199 0.59 -18.20 -6.31
N SER A 200 1.45 -19.21 -6.11
CA SER A 200 2.64 -19.45 -6.96
C SER A 200 2.32 -19.63 -8.44
N ILE A 201 1.13 -20.14 -8.78
CA ILE A 201 0.67 -20.23 -10.17
C ILE A 201 0.64 -18.87 -10.86
N PHE A 202 0.39 -17.80 -10.11
CA PHE A 202 0.35 -16.44 -10.62
C PHE A 202 1.67 -15.68 -10.44
N THR A 203 2.39 -15.92 -9.34
CA THR A 203 3.62 -15.18 -9.02
C THR A 203 4.87 -15.76 -9.66
N SER A 204 4.95 -17.08 -9.88
CA SER A 204 6.14 -17.69 -10.52
C SER A 204 6.40 -17.18 -11.94
N PRO A 205 5.39 -17.00 -12.81
CA PRO A 205 5.61 -16.36 -14.12
C PRO A 205 6.11 -14.91 -14.02
N VAL A 206 5.70 -14.18 -12.98
CA VAL A 206 6.19 -12.81 -12.72
C VAL A 206 7.68 -12.82 -12.37
N GLU A 207 8.11 -13.73 -11.49
CA GLU A 207 9.53 -13.87 -11.13
C GLU A 207 10.36 -14.30 -12.34
N ALA A 208 9.94 -15.33 -13.05
CA ALA A 208 10.64 -15.83 -14.23
C ALA A 208 10.79 -14.74 -15.31
N LEU A 209 9.73 -13.97 -15.59
CA LEU A 209 9.80 -12.86 -16.53
C LEU A 209 10.74 -11.76 -16.05
N SER A 210 10.70 -11.43 -14.75
CA SER A 210 11.60 -10.43 -14.15
C SER A 210 13.06 -10.84 -14.28
N GLU A 211 13.39 -12.10 -14.01
CA GLU A 211 14.73 -12.66 -14.16
C GLU A 211 15.21 -12.58 -15.62
N LEU A 212 14.35 -12.92 -16.59
CA LEU A 212 14.68 -12.83 -18.02
C LEU A 212 15.05 -11.40 -18.44
N TRP A 213 14.27 -10.40 -17.98
CA TRP A 213 14.55 -9.00 -18.29
C TRP A 213 15.83 -8.47 -17.62
N MET A 214 16.20 -9.04 -16.47
CA MET A 214 17.40 -8.64 -15.72
C MET A 214 18.64 -9.47 -16.04
N ALA A 215 18.52 -10.51 -16.87
CA ALA A 215 19.62 -11.39 -17.24
C ALA A 215 20.78 -10.65 -17.94
N GLU A 216 22.02 -11.09 -17.70
CA GLU A 216 23.21 -10.60 -18.39
C GLU A 216 23.95 -11.77 -19.07
N PRO A 217 23.98 -11.83 -20.41
CA PRO A 217 23.37 -10.92 -21.39
C PRO A 217 21.84 -11.02 -21.45
N LEU A 218 21.17 -9.97 -21.96
CA LEU A 218 19.72 -9.98 -22.18
C LEU A 218 19.36 -10.90 -23.37
N ASP A 219 18.50 -11.88 -23.12
CA ASP A 219 17.85 -12.67 -24.17
C ASP A 219 16.48 -12.05 -24.51
N ILE A 220 16.47 -11.19 -25.53
CA ILE A 220 15.29 -10.42 -25.95
C ILE A 220 14.18 -11.35 -26.44
N GLU A 221 14.52 -12.41 -27.18
CA GLU A 221 13.55 -13.33 -27.76
C GLU A 221 12.88 -14.14 -26.64
N ALA A 222 13.66 -14.63 -25.68
CA ALA A 222 13.12 -15.30 -24.51
C ALA A 222 12.22 -14.37 -23.68
N ALA A 223 12.68 -13.15 -23.38
CA ALA A 223 11.93 -12.22 -22.52
C ALA A 223 10.62 -11.73 -23.16
N CYS A 224 10.64 -11.27 -24.42
CA CYS A 224 9.45 -10.70 -25.06
C CYS A 224 8.41 -11.76 -25.44
N ASN A 225 8.81 -13.02 -25.67
CA ASN A 225 7.87 -14.10 -26.01
C ASN A 225 7.47 -14.99 -24.82
N PHE A 226 8.03 -14.76 -23.62
CA PHE A 226 7.76 -15.58 -22.45
C PHE A 226 6.29 -15.58 -22.04
N ALA A 227 5.68 -14.39 -21.97
CA ALA A 227 4.29 -14.23 -21.57
C ALA A 227 3.65 -13.02 -22.23
N ASN A 228 2.37 -13.14 -22.55
CA ASN A 228 1.55 -12.00 -22.94
C ASN A 228 0.93 -11.36 -21.69
N ILE A 229 1.50 -10.23 -21.26
CA ILE A 229 1.07 -9.53 -20.04
C ILE A 229 -0.36 -8.97 -20.10
N THR A 230 -0.99 -8.94 -21.29
CA THR A 230 -2.42 -8.57 -21.40
C THR A 230 -3.36 -9.63 -20.84
N ASP A 231 -2.88 -10.86 -20.73
CA ASP A 231 -3.68 -12.00 -20.26
C ASP A 231 -3.54 -12.19 -18.74
N TRP A 232 -2.71 -11.38 -18.09
CA TRP A 232 -2.44 -11.42 -16.65
C TRP A 232 -3.47 -10.65 -15.85
N GLN A 233 -3.70 -11.10 -14.62
CA GLN A 233 -4.47 -10.37 -13.61
C GLN A 233 -3.81 -9.02 -13.31
N THR A 234 -4.57 -8.05 -12.81
CA THR A 234 -4.04 -6.71 -12.52
C THR A 234 -2.87 -6.79 -11.54
N PHE A 235 -3.02 -7.54 -10.46
CA PHE A 235 -1.97 -7.70 -9.44
C PHE A 235 -0.71 -8.38 -9.98
N GLN A 236 -0.81 -9.30 -10.94
CA GLN A 236 0.37 -9.93 -11.56
C GLN A 236 1.18 -8.92 -12.36
N THR A 237 0.50 -8.15 -13.23
CA THR A 237 1.17 -7.12 -14.04
C THR A 237 1.75 -6.02 -13.17
N VAL A 238 1.03 -5.64 -12.11
CA VAL A 238 1.50 -4.70 -11.11
C VAL A 238 2.77 -5.20 -10.41
N LEU A 239 2.79 -6.45 -9.91
CA LEU A 239 3.97 -7.07 -9.28
C LEU A 239 5.19 -7.06 -10.22
N PHE A 240 4.99 -7.40 -11.49
CA PHE A 240 6.06 -7.36 -12.49
C PHE A 240 6.62 -5.95 -12.68
N LEU A 241 5.77 -4.95 -12.89
CA LEU A 241 6.21 -3.57 -13.04
C LEU A 241 6.84 -3.04 -11.76
N ASP A 242 6.35 -3.44 -10.60
CA ASP A 242 6.89 -3.08 -9.29
C ASP A 242 8.33 -3.59 -9.11
N LYS A 243 8.63 -4.81 -9.58
CA LYS A 243 10.01 -5.34 -9.61
C LYS A 243 10.93 -4.56 -10.54
N LEU A 244 10.46 -4.19 -11.74
CA LEU A 244 11.22 -3.33 -12.66
C LEU A 244 11.44 -1.92 -12.09
N LEU A 245 10.44 -1.40 -11.38
CA LEU A 245 10.47 -0.07 -10.78
C LEU A 245 11.47 0.00 -9.61
N ASP A 246 11.55 -1.07 -8.80
CA ASP A 246 12.54 -1.20 -7.71
C ASP A 246 13.98 -1.29 -8.22
N GLN A 247 14.19 -1.77 -9.45
CA GLN A 247 15.49 -1.84 -10.10
C GLN A 247 15.82 -0.63 -10.98
N SER A 248 14.90 0.34 -11.10
CA SER A 248 15.11 1.52 -11.94
C SER A 248 16.13 2.49 -11.29
N PRO A 249 17.02 3.13 -12.08
CA PRO A 249 17.12 3.08 -13.54
C PRO A 249 17.68 1.75 -14.07
N LEU A 250 17.03 1.24 -15.11
CA LEU A 250 17.38 0.03 -15.84
C LEU A 250 18.49 0.29 -16.87
N ARG A 251 19.08 -0.79 -17.37
CA ARG A 251 20.02 -0.73 -18.50
C ARG A 251 19.32 -0.15 -19.74
N PRO A 252 19.96 0.74 -20.53
CA PRO A 252 19.32 1.36 -21.69
C PRO A 252 18.75 0.37 -22.71
N GLU A 253 19.43 -0.75 -22.93
CA GLU A 253 18.96 -1.83 -23.81
C GLU A 253 17.67 -2.47 -23.29
N VAL A 254 17.61 -2.78 -21.99
CA VAL A 254 16.43 -3.34 -21.32
C VAL A 254 15.24 -2.38 -21.42
N MET A 255 15.44 -1.10 -21.08
CA MET A 255 14.36 -0.09 -21.13
C MET A 255 13.80 0.08 -22.54
N LEU A 256 14.67 0.10 -23.56
CA LEU A 256 14.26 0.20 -24.96
C LEU A 256 13.41 -1.01 -25.36
N GLN A 257 13.86 -2.22 -25.05
CA GLN A 257 13.15 -3.45 -25.42
C GLN A 257 11.83 -3.61 -24.64
N LEU A 258 11.79 -3.26 -23.35
CA LEU A 258 10.55 -3.19 -22.58
C LEU A 258 9.54 -2.25 -23.22
N SER A 259 9.99 -1.05 -23.65
CA SER A 259 9.11 -0.10 -24.32
C SER A 259 8.60 -0.65 -25.65
N LEU A 260 9.43 -1.32 -26.43
CA LEU A 260 9.02 -1.92 -27.71
C LEU A 260 8.01 -3.05 -27.51
N CYS A 261 8.21 -3.89 -26.50
CA CYS A 261 7.37 -5.06 -26.25
C CYS A 261 6.05 -4.70 -25.54
N TYR A 262 6.05 -3.73 -24.60
CA TYR A 262 4.91 -3.54 -23.69
C TYR A 262 4.27 -2.15 -23.69
N SER A 263 4.96 -1.07 -24.10
CA SER A 263 4.43 0.31 -23.96
C SER A 263 3.03 0.49 -24.58
N ALA A 264 2.81 -0.08 -25.76
CA ALA A 264 1.53 0.02 -26.45
C ALA A 264 0.38 -0.66 -25.68
N ALA A 265 0.62 -1.88 -25.16
CA ALA A 265 -0.35 -2.63 -24.36
C ALA A 265 -0.60 -1.95 -23.00
N LEU A 266 0.48 -1.53 -22.31
CA LEU A 266 0.39 -0.87 -21.01
C LEU A 266 -0.42 0.43 -21.09
N ALA A 267 -0.34 1.16 -22.21
CA ALA A 267 -1.08 2.41 -22.39
C ALA A 267 -2.61 2.26 -22.36
N THR A 268 -3.14 1.08 -22.70
CA THR A 268 -4.57 0.79 -22.71
C THR A 268 -5.05 0.08 -21.44
N MET A 269 -4.14 -0.31 -20.55
CA MET A 269 -4.48 -0.95 -19.28
C MET A 269 -5.01 0.05 -18.25
N ASN A 270 -5.48 -0.49 -17.13
CA ASN A 270 -6.04 0.29 -16.04
C ASN A 270 -5.02 1.28 -15.42
N THR A 271 -5.54 2.22 -14.64
CA THR A 271 -4.74 3.31 -14.07
C THR A 271 -3.61 2.82 -13.15
N GLU A 272 -3.83 1.74 -12.39
CA GLU A 272 -2.83 1.13 -11.49
C GLU A 272 -1.62 0.56 -12.24
N ILE A 273 -1.85 -0.05 -13.39
CA ILE A 273 -0.75 -0.56 -14.23
C ILE A 273 -0.03 0.60 -14.91
N ARG A 274 -0.79 1.55 -15.49
CA ARG A 274 -0.24 2.69 -16.21
C ARG A 274 0.69 3.52 -15.33
N ILE A 275 0.31 3.81 -14.09
CA ILE A 275 1.13 4.63 -13.20
C ILE A 275 2.53 4.03 -13.00
N ARG A 276 2.63 2.71 -12.76
CA ARG A 276 3.92 2.03 -12.55
C ARG A 276 4.81 2.07 -13.78
N TRP A 277 4.24 1.84 -14.97
CA TRP A 277 4.99 2.01 -16.22
C TRP A 277 5.53 3.43 -16.38
N LEU A 278 4.69 4.44 -16.13
CA LEU A 278 5.10 5.83 -16.26
C LEU A 278 6.17 6.23 -15.24
N GLN A 279 6.15 5.67 -14.03
CA GLN A 279 7.23 5.85 -13.06
C GLN A 279 8.55 5.24 -13.55
N ILE A 280 8.51 4.02 -14.13
CA ILE A 280 9.68 3.42 -14.77
C ILE A 280 10.22 4.35 -15.87
N VAL A 281 9.36 4.86 -16.76
CA VAL A 281 9.75 5.81 -17.82
C VAL A 281 10.45 7.05 -17.25
N VAL A 282 9.91 7.63 -16.18
CA VAL A 282 10.47 8.83 -15.53
C VAL A 282 11.81 8.53 -14.86
N ARG A 283 11.90 7.46 -14.06
CA ARG A 283 13.14 7.08 -13.36
C ARG A 283 14.27 6.72 -14.32
N ASN A 284 13.93 6.24 -15.52
CA ASN A 284 14.87 5.96 -16.59
C ASN A 284 15.16 7.16 -17.52
N ASN A 285 14.51 8.31 -17.30
CA ASN A 285 14.58 9.48 -18.20
C ASN A 285 14.32 9.11 -19.68
N PHE A 286 13.40 8.17 -19.92
CA PHE A 286 13.21 7.55 -21.22
C PHE A 286 12.34 8.42 -22.15
N GLN A 287 13.00 9.14 -23.05
CA GLN A 287 12.37 10.15 -23.91
C GLN A 287 11.21 9.64 -24.80
N PRO A 288 11.28 8.46 -25.44
CA PRO A 288 10.23 8.02 -26.36
C PRO A 288 8.83 7.95 -25.74
N ASP A 289 8.73 7.59 -24.46
CA ASP A 289 7.45 7.48 -23.75
C ASP A 289 7.11 8.68 -22.85
N LEU A 290 7.98 9.67 -22.75
CA LEU A 290 7.73 10.88 -21.96
C LEU A 290 6.43 11.64 -22.37
N PRO A 291 6.01 11.68 -23.65
CA PRO A 291 4.72 12.24 -24.03
C PRO A 291 3.52 11.55 -23.35
N ARG A 292 3.63 10.25 -23.04
CA ARG A 292 2.58 9.49 -22.33
C ARG A 292 2.49 9.93 -20.86
N VAL A 293 3.63 10.16 -20.20
CA VAL A 293 3.68 10.71 -18.83
C VAL A 293 2.96 12.05 -18.78
N ARG A 294 3.27 12.93 -19.75
CA ARG A 294 2.64 14.24 -19.85
C ARG A 294 1.13 14.12 -20.06
N HIS A 295 0.69 13.31 -21.01
CA HIS A 295 -0.73 13.11 -21.28
C HIS A 295 -1.48 12.59 -20.05
N PHE A 296 -0.90 11.62 -19.34
CA PHE A 296 -1.48 11.06 -18.12
C PHE A 296 -1.71 12.13 -17.05
N LEU A 297 -0.70 12.95 -16.74
CA LEU A 297 -0.82 14.02 -15.74
C LEU A 297 -1.74 15.18 -16.18
N LEU A 298 -1.96 15.37 -17.48
CA LEU A 298 -2.95 16.33 -17.99
C LEU A 298 -4.40 15.85 -17.80
N CYS A 299 -4.62 14.54 -17.72
CA CYS A 299 -5.95 13.95 -17.59
C CYS A 299 -6.31 13.54 -16.16
N GLN A 300 -5.31 13.21 -15.33
CA GLN A 300 -5.52 12.65 -14.00
C GLN A 300 -5.52 13.73 -12.90
N THR A 301 -6.47 13.61 -11.96
CA THR A 301 -6.62 14.51 -10.80
C THR A 301 -6.53 13.79 -9.46
N SER A 302 -6.47 12.47 -9.46
CA SER A 302 -6.31 11.66 -8.25
C SER A 302 -4.94 11.90 -7.62
N ARG A 303 -4.95 12.15 -6.31
CA ARG A 303 -3.74 12.27 -5.49
C ARG A 303 -2.87 11.02 -5.60
N MET A 304 -3.51 9.86 -5.63
CA MET A 304 -2.91 8.52 -5.66
C MET A 304 -1.91 8.35 -6.81
N TYR A 305 -2.23 8.89 -7.98
CA TYR A 305 -1.40 8.72 -9.18
C TYR A 305 -0.59 9.96 -9.55
N THR A 306 -1.01 11.14 -9.09
CA THR A 306 -0.29 12.37 -9.42
C THR A 306 0.93 12.55 -8.52
N ILE A 307 0.83 12.30 -7.21
CA ILE A 307 1.94 12.53 -6.28
C ILE A 307 3.19 11.72 -6.66
N PRO A 308 3.13 10.38 -6.84
CA PRO A 308 4.33 9.59 -7.08
C PRO A 308 5.07 10.01 -8.36
N LEU A 309 4.34 10.36 -9.42
CA LEU A 309 4.96 10.87 -10.66
C LEU A 309 5.59 12.24 -10.48
N TYR A 310 4.95 13.16 -9.74
CA TYR A 310 5.55 14.46 -9.46
C TYR A 310 6.81 14.34 -8.61
N GLU A 311 6.84 13.39 -7.66
CA GLU A 311 8.03 13.08 -6.86
C GLU A 311 9.16 12.55 -7.74
N ASP A 312 8.90 11.51 -8.56
CA ASP A 312 9.89 10.95 -9.47
C ASP A 312 10.40 12.00 -10.49
N LEU A 313 9.51 12.81 -11.07
CA LEU A 313 9.89 13.88 -12.02
C LEU A 313 10.74 14.97 -11.36
N SER A 314 10.43 15.32 -10.10
CA SER A 314 11.11 16.40 -9.37
C SER A 314 12.45 15.96 -8.78
N ALA A 315 12.60 14.66 -8.48
CA ALA A 315 13.86 14.06 -8.05
C ALA A 315 14.87 13.92 -9.20
N GLY A 316 14.37 13.75 -10.44
CA GLY A 316 15.19 13.55 -11.64
C GLY A 316 15.45 14.83 -12.47
N PRO A 317 16.01 14.67 -13.69
CA PRO A 317 16.30 15.79 -14.60
C PRO A 317 15.03 16.39 -15.25
N LEU A 318 13.86 15.80 -15.00
CA LEU A 318 12.58 16.14 -15.65
C LEU A 318 11.75 17.17 -14.87
N LYS A 319 12.34 17.83 -13.85
CA LYS A 319 11.66 18.82 -13.02
C LYS A 319 11.04 19.98 -13.82
N SER A 320 11.69 20.42 -14.90
CA SER A 320 11.15 21.46 -15.79
C SER A 320 9.84 21.02 -16.47
N CYS A 321 9.77 19.76 -16.89
CA CYS A 321 8.55 19.15 -17.44
C CYS A 321 7.44 19.12 -16.37
N ALA A 322 7.77 18.74 -15.13
CA ALA A 322 6.81 18.76 -14.02
C ALA A 322 6.24 20.16 -13.75
N LEU A 323 7.10 21.19 -13.73
CA LEU A 323 6.67 22.57 -13.56
C LEU A 323 5.70 23.00 -14.68
N GLU A 324 6.02 22.70 -15.94
CA GLU A 324 5.18 23.05 -17.08
C GLU A 324 3.79 22.38 -17.00
N ILE A 325 3.75 21.09 -16.70
CA ILE A 325 2.51 20.32 -16.52
C ILE A 325 1.69 20.90 -15.36
N TYR A 326 2.35 21.23 -14.25
CA TYR A 326 1.68 21.82 -13.09
C TYR A 326 1.02 23.16 -13.45
N TYR A 327 1.71 24.05 -14.17
CA TYR A 327 1.14 25.31 -14.63
C TYR A 327 -0.09 25.13 -15.55
N GLN A 328 -0.17 24.03 -16.30
CA GLN A 328 -1.33 23.74 -17.16
C GLN A 328 -2.50 23.12 -16.38
N THR A 329 -2.22 22.48 -15.24
CA THR A 329 -3.21 21.65 -14.53
C THR A 329 -3.67 22.21 -13.19
N HIS A 330 -2.88 23.06 -12.53
CA HIS A 330 -3.09 23.44 -11.13
C HIS A 330 -4.50 23.99 -10.83
N GLY A 331 -5.11 24.72 -11.79
CA GLY A 331 -6.45 25.26 -11.66
C GLY A 331 -7.55 24.20 -11.47
N ARG A 332 -7.36 22.99 -12.01
CA ARG A 332 -8.30 21.86 -11.94
C ARG A 332 -8.07 20.95 -10.73
N LEU A 333 -6.90 21.04 -10.10
CA LEU A 333 -6.53 20.19 -8.97
C LEU A 333 -7.21 20.66 -7.68
N HIS A 334 -7.59 19.68 -6.85
CA HIS A 334 -8.08 19.94 -5.49
C HIS A 334 -7.06 20.76 -4.68
N PRO A 335 -7.46 21.74 -3.84
CA PRO A 335 -6.54 22.63 -3.12
C PRO A 335 -5.44 21.91 -2.32
N ASN A 336 -5.78 20.80 -1.64
CA ASN A 336 -4.80 20.01 -0.88
C ASN A 336 -3.77 19.33 -1.78
N LEU A 337 -4.21 18.80 -2.93
CA LEU A 337 -3.30 18.19 -3.90
C LEU A 337 -2.39 19.26 -4.52
N ARG A 338 -2.96 20.41 -4.89
CA ARG A 338 -2.22 21.57 -5.40
C ARG A 338 -1.11 21.99 -4.44
N LYS A 339 -1.42 22.14 -3.15
CA LYS A 339 -0.45 22.50 -2.10
C LYS A 339 0.65 21.43 -1.96
N THR A 340 0.27 20.16 -2.04
CA THR A 340 1.21 19.04 -1.93
C THR A 340 2.20 19.03 -3.11
N ILE A 341 1.72 19.19 -4.34
CA ILE A 341 2.57 19.26 -5.53
C ILE A 341 3.48 20.51 -5.50
N GLN A 342 2.98 21.66 -5.02
CA GLN A 342 3.82 22.85 -4.84
C GLN A 342 4.99 22.58 -3.88
N GLN A 343 4.76 21.85 -2.80
CA GLN A 343 5.82 21.47 -1.87
C GLN A 343 6.86 20.57 -2.54
N ILE A 344 6.42 19.57 -3.29
CA ILE A 344 7.30 18.66 -4.04
C ILE A 344 8.18 19.44 -5.03
N LEU A 345 7.57 20.34 -5.81
CA LEU A 345 8.27 21.18 -6.79
C LEU A 345 9.24 22.18 -6.13
N ALA A 346 8.93 22.66 -4.93
CA ALA A 346 9.79 23.58 -4.20
C ALA A 346 11.03 22.88 -3.61
N GLN A 347 10.90 21.66 -3.10
CA GLN A 347 11.97 20.93 -2.41
C GLN A 347 13.15 20.54 -3.31
N GLY A 348 12.96 20.40 -4.63
CA GLY A 348 14.04 20.10 -5.57
C GLY A 348 14.77 21.33 -6.16
N GLY A 349 14.67 22.51 -5.55
CA GLY A 349 15.19 23.77 -6.13
C GLY A 349 16.12 24.50 -5.18
N SER A 350 17.38 24.70 -5.59
CA SER A 350 18.24 25.69 -4.94
C SER A 350 17.53 27.05 -5.04
N VAL A 351 17.23 27.63 -3.88
CA VAL A 351 16.46 28.86 -3.76
C VAL A 351 17.29 30.02 -4.31
N VAL A 352 16.90 30.57 -5.46
CA VAL A 352 17.17 31.96 -5.78
C VAL A 352 15.87 32.71 -5.49
N GLN A 353 15.82 33.38 -4.34
CA GLN A 353 14.78 34.35 -4.06
C GLN A 353 14.92 35.53 -5.03
N PRO A 354 13.83 36.02 -5.64
CA PRO A 354 13.80 37.41 -6.08
C PRO A 354 13.69 38.28 -4.83
N ASP A 355 14.65 39.19 -4.67
CA ASP A 355 14.62 40.24 -3.66
C ASP A 355 13.29 41.03 -3.69
N THR A 356 12.93 41.52 -2.50
CA THR A 356 11.88 42.51 -2.17
C THR A 356 10.46 41.99 -1.85
N ALA A 357 10.14 41.79 -0.56
CA ALA A 357 9.41 42.76 0.27
C ALA A 357 8.74 42.13 1.54
N LEU A 358 9.40 42.35 2.70
CA LEU A 358 8.92 42.56 4.08
C LEU A 358 8.08 41.48 4.85
N PRO A 359 8.22 41.44 6.20
CA PRO A 359 8.21 40.20 6.97
C PRO A 359 6.92 40.02 7.78
N VAL A 360 6.47 38.77 7.92
CA VAL A 360 5.52 38.39 8.96
C VAL A 360 6.04 37.14 9.67
N LEU A 361 6.51 37.40 10.90
CA LEU A 361 6.63 36.53 12.06
C LEU A 361 6.94 35.04 11.81
N SER A 362 8.24 34.75 11.93
CA SER A 362 8.82 33.45 12.22
C SER A 362 8.29 32.87 13.54
N THR A 363 7.55 31.78 13.46
CA THR A 363 7.56 30.75 14.51
C THR A 363 8.47 29.63 14.04
N GLU A 364 9.57 29.45 14.76
CA GLU A 364 10.55 28.39 14.57
C GLU A 364 9.86 27.02 14.63
N LEU A 365 9.78 26.33 13.50
CA LEU A 365 9.46 24.92 13.44
C LEU A 365 10.77 24.15 13.34
N CYS A 366 11.05 23.44 14.41
CA CYS A 366 12.18 22.54 14.63
C CYS A 366 12.49 21.72 13.38
N THR A 367 13.70 21.89 12.86
CA THR A 367 14.29 21.07 11.81
C THR A 367 14.57 19.67 12.34
N GLN A 368 13.73 18.72 11.98
CA GLN A 368 14.15 17.33 11.80
C GLN A 368 13.78 16.89 10.39
N GLY A 369 14.75 16.28 9.70
CA GLY A 369 14.60 15.82 8.33
C GLY A 369 13.39 14.90 8.20
N GLY A 370 12.35 15.38 7.52
CA GLY A 370 11.15 14.62 7.28
C GLY A 370 11.38 13.61 6.18
N SER A 371 11.64 12.35 6.53
CA SER A 371 11.21 11.24 5.69
C SER A 371 9.68 11.33 5.60
N SER A 372 9.20 11.71 4.42
CA SER A 372 7.79 11.90 4.15
C SER A 372 7.10 10.53 4.15
N LEU A 373 6.15 10.31 5.07
CA LEU A 373 5.26 9.13 5.13
C LEU A 373 4.33 8.97 3.91
N ARG A 374 4.58 9.69 2.81
CA ARG A 374 3.70 9.77 1.63
C ARG A 374 3.87 8.58 0.67
N ASP A 375 4.80 7.68 0.93
CA ASP A 375 5.38 6.79 -0.09
C ASP A 375 4.67 5.46 -0.30
N VAL A 376 3.42 5.28 0.15
CA VAL A 376 2.68 4.07 -0.23
C VAL A 376 1.25 4.37 -0.56
N ASN A 377 0.82 3.87 -1.71
CA ASN A 377 -0.59 3.74 -2.06
C ASN A 377 -1.27 2.84 -1.03
N VAL A 378 -1.82 3.48 0.00
CA VAL A 378 -2.79 2.88 0.91
C VAL A 378 -4.17 3.11 0.30
N SER A 379 -4.42 2.58 -0.91
CA SER A 379 -5.81 2.20 -1.19
C SER A 379 -6.11 1.03 -0.26
N ALA A 380 -7.28 1.03 0.38
CA ALA A 380 -7.71 -0.02 1.30
C ALA A 380 -7.42 -1.42 0.73
#